data_AF-A0A0C9ULY0-F1
#
_entry.id   AF-A0A0C9ULY0-F1
#
_cell.length_a   1.000
_cell.length_b   1.000
_cell.length_c   1.000
_cell.angle_alpha   90.00
_cell.angle_beta   90.00
_cell.angle_gamma   90.00
#
_symmetry.space_group_name_H-M   'P 1'
#
loop_
_entity.id
_entity.type
_entity.pdbx_description
1 polymer ?
#
loop_
_entity_poly.entity_id
_entity_poly.type
_entity_poly.pdbx_seq_one_letter_code
_entity_poly.pdbx_strand_id
1 'polypeptide(L)'
;MVCRNPHTHPDPHPTRTPKIIEELFMTLLDSLGWRLADATPHTIILDSAFMTALRKVLNWDRLLDPSLGDLHPSLGNFDHTACLINKLHLERFPNGTGFEGILAMVEESSILPPEQAYVRSAEKIDIPGEGSFSLIICMFKAMSELLLRTKRPSIDASFKRIHHWQEFEIEAWFPEYSRSVVVARAFITSQSARAHKIFFQRIFDIVEGDTGQQIQFRHIHGTGWDTIIADEHRGQALADPIPDYKGTIALIKAGGKKASDWLKDKLSAENSLLAAIYCPLSKIPVEVWKASPNTTNGNEQSHRNIYCDGRTMLLVPGAMCGFQYDSRSMVSLKLFKEHGIQPRDQLPTYYLRASRALVRTSAVQKCTVKAHDNELRKAYNQYSKLHDQQLTQTNTLKHAYILGKDMEPAAKRLQTTERQMEGLRAGLSSLQDQSSGTVPIPPSLTPQNSHSVNSMHTISVMTANHSVNSTASDIEGLHGKKFKSRRYITTSSTPSTSPAPGIFHSPSVASPFSPFSSYATKVFLSTSTISHKQFQWSTHTPPGPWSPSIPLPIDPNHIPPIHRQTSRHSTYPNQHMNKYEGQSGHVPSYHANTQTHPYPHPYPYTTRPDSNSLYRQ
;
A
#
# COMPACT_ATOMS: atom_id res chain seq x y z
N MET A 1 -32.27 5.58 -48.56
CA MET A 1 -33.29 6.62 -48.76
C MET A 1 -32.59 7.83 -49.34
N VAL A 2 -32.87 8.21 -50.59
CA VAL A 2 -32.24 9.37 -51.26
C VAL A 2 -33.29 10.48 -51.30
N CYS A 3 -33.09 11.56 -50.53
CA CYS A 3 -34.00 12.70 -50.52
C CYS A 3 -33.69 13.63 -51.71
N ARG A 4 -34.73 14.10 -52.42
CA ARG A 4 -34.61 14.88 -53.67
C ARG A 4 -34.99 16.37 -53.54
N ASN A 5 -35.40 16.84 -52.36
CA ASN A 5 -35.82 18.23 -52.14
C ASN A 5 -34.87 18.95 -51.18
N PRO A 6 -34.60 20.26 -51.35
CA PRO A 6 -33.69 21.02 -50.48
C PRO A 6 -34.18 21.02 -49.02
N HIS A 7 -33.30 20.65 -48.09
CA HIS A 7 -33.58 20.63 -46.65
C HIS A 7 -33.09 21.94 -45.99
N THR A 8 -33.80 22.43 -44.98
CA THR A 8 -33.42 23.62 -44.17
C THR A 8 -32.48 23.31 -43.01
N HIS A 9 -32.14 22.04 -42.79
CA HIS A 9 -31.12 21.61 -41.84
C HIS A 9 -29.85 21.15 -42.58
N PRO A 10 -28.66 21.26 -41.96
CA PRO A 10 -27.45 20.65 -42.51
C PRO A 10 -27.63 19.14 -42.69
N ASP A 11 -26.90 18.57 -43.64
CA ASP A 11 -26.90 17.12 -43.87
C ASP A 11 -26.61 16.37 -42.57
N PRO A 12 -27.29 15.23 -42.32
CA PRO A 12 -27.01 14.43 -41.13
C PRO A 12 -25.53 14.04 -41.14
N HIS A 13 -24.88 14.19 -39.98
CA HIS A 13 -23.47 13.84 -39.84
C HIS A 13 -23.23 12.39 -40.32
N PRO A 14 -22.11 12.13 -41.03
CA PRO A 14 -21.81 10.81 -41.56
C PRO A 14 -21.85 9.76 -40.44
N THR A 15 -22.83 8.86 -40.51
CA THR A 15 -23.07 7.82 -39.51
C THR A 15 -22.11 6.64 -39.64
N ARG A 16 -21.49 6.46 -40.82
CA ARG A 16 -20.56 5.37 -41.10
C ARG A 16 -19.13 5.91 -41.10
N THR A 17 -18.23 5.24 -40.38
CA THR A 17 -16.80 5.49 -40.45
C THR A 17 -16.26 5.04 -41.81
N PRO A 18 -15.61 5.92 -42.61
CA PRO A 18 -14.92 5.52 -43.82
C PRO A 18 -13.84 4.47 -43.50
N LYS A 19 -13.62 3.51 -44.40
CA LYS A 19 -12.69 2.40 -44.17
C LYS A 19 -11.27 2.86 -43.81
N ILE A 20 -10.78 3.92 -44.45
CA ILE A 20 -9.45 4.49 -44.17
C ILE A 20 -9.32 5.05 -42.74
N ILE A 21 -10.42 5.63 -42.21
CA ILE A 21 -10.47 6.12 -40.84
C ILE A 21 -10.60 4.95 -39.86
N GLU A 22 -11.39 3.94 -40.20
CA GLU A 22 -11.50 2.71 -39.41
C GLU A 22 -10.12 2.04 -39.29
N GLU A 23 -9.40 1.83 -40.39
CA GLU A 23 -8.05 1.25 -40.40
C GLU A 23 -7.05 2.06 -39.55
N LEU A 24 -7.11 3.40 -39.66
CA LEU A 24 -6.30 4.30 -38.85
C LEU A 24 -6.64 4.19 -37.36
N PHE A 25 -7.92 4.14 -37.01
CA PHE A 25 -8.38 3.96 -35.64
C PHE A 25 -7.97 2.60 -35.07
N MET A 26 -8.09 1.52 -35.85
CA MET A 26 -7.61 0.18 -35.45
C MET A 26 -6.10 0.17 -35.22
N THR A 27 -5.32 0.87 -36.06
CA THR A 27 -3.86 1.00 -35.86
C THR A 27 -3.53 1.71 -34.55
N LEU A 28 -4.28 2.77 -34.21
CA LEU A 28 -4.14 3.45 -32.92
C LEU A 28 -4.49 2.52 -31.75
N LEU A 29 -5.55 1.73 -31.87
CA LEU A 29 -5.95 0.76 -30.85
C LEU A 29 -4.91 -0.36 -30.69
N ASP A 30 -4.35 -0.89 -31.77
CA ASP A 30 -3.30 -1.92 -31.72
C ASP A 30 -2.04 -1.41 -30.99
N SER A 31 -1.77 -0.11 -31.06
CA SER A 31 -0.63 0.50 -30.35
C SER A 31 -0.76 0.45 -28.81
N LEU A 32 -1.96 0.20 -28.28
CA LEU A 32 -2.20 0.03 -26.84
C LEU A 32 -1.56 -1.25 -26.27
N GLY A 33 -1.22 -2.22 -27.12
CA GLY A 33 -0.70 -3.51 -26.69
C GLY A 33 -1.68 -4.24 -25.77
N TRP A 34 -1.22 -4.73 -24.61
CA TRP A 34 -2.09 -5.44 -23.66
C TRP A 34 -3.23 -4.57 -23.11
N ARG A 35 -3.09 -3.22 -23.11
CA ARG A 35 -4.16 -2.31 -22.66
C ARG A 35 -5.39 -2.38 -23.56
N LEU A 36 -5.23 -2.88 -24.79
CA LEU A 36 -6.34 -3.18 -25.67
C LEU A 36 -7.31 -4.16 -24.99
N ALA A 37 -6.86 -5.16 -24.24
CA ALA A 37 -7.77 -6.12 -23.61
C ALA A 37 -8.78 -5.51 -22.61
N ASP A 38 -8.46 -4.34 -22.04
CA ASP A 38 -9.34 -3.55 -21.14
C ASP A 38 -9.86 -2.27 -21.83
N ALA A 39 -9.72 -2.15 -23.15
CA ALA A 39 -10.10 -0.94 -23.86
C ALA A 39 -11.63 -0.78 -23.91
N THR A 40 -12.04 0.44 -23.63
CA THR A 40 -13.41 0.96 -23.76
C THR A 40 -13.27 2.37 -24.32
N PRO A 41 -14.32 2.96 -24.91
CA PRO A 41 -14.24 4.34 -25.40
C PRO A 41 -13.72 5.31 -24.33
N HIS A 42 -14.10 5.11 -23.06
CA HIS A 42 -13.65 5.96 -21.96
C HIS A 42 -12.19 5.70 -21.57
N THR A 43 -11.75 4.44 -21.52
CA THR A 43 -10.37 4.12 -21.10
C THR A 43 -9.33 4.54 -22.14
N ILE A 44 -9.64 4.48 -23.44
CA ILE A 44 -8.69 4.92 -24.48
C ILE A 44 -8.50 6.45 -24.50
N ILE A 45 -9.52 7.23 -24.15
CA ILE A 45 -9.42 8.70 -24.08
C ILE A 45 -8.57 9.14 -22.87
N LEU A 46 -8.52 8.31 -21.82
CA LEU A 46 -7.66 8.55 -20.66
C LEU A 46 -6.24 8.01 -20.86
N ASP A 47 -6.00 7.20 -21.89
CA ASP A 47 -4.69 6.61 -22.13
C ASP A 47 -3.75 7.63 -22.79
N SER A 48 -2.67 7.96 -22.07
CA SER A 48 -1.71 8.97 -22.52
C SER A 48 -0.98 8.60 -23.82
N ALA A 49 -0.74 7.31 -24.08
CA ALA A 49 -0.05 6.86 -25.29
C ALA A 49 -0.98 6.95 -26.49
N PHE A 50 -2.23 6.49 -26.34
CA PHE A 50 -3.28 6.64 -27.34
C PHE A 50 -3.52 8.11 -27.68
N MET A 51 -3.70 8.97 -26.67
CA MET A 51 -3.91 10.40 -26.88
C MET A 51 -2.70 11.08 -27.54
N THR A 52 -1.49 10.64 -27.24
CA THR A 52 -0.28 11.13 -27.92
C THR A 52 -0.25 10.71 -29.38
N ALA A 53 -0.59 9.46 -29.68
CA ALA A 53 -0.68 8.96 -31.05
C ALA A 53 -1.80 9.66 -31.83
N LEU A 54 -2.96 9.89 -31.20
CA LEU A 54 -4.07 10.62 -31.79
C LEU A 54 -3.70 12.07 -32.12
N ARG A 55 -3.07 12.80 -31.18
CA ARG A 55 -2.57 14.16 -31.44
C ARG A 55 -1.61 14.19 -32.62
N LYS A 56 -0.72 13.21 -32.72
CA LYS A 56 0.23 13.09 -33.84
C LYS A 56 -0.48 12.86 -35.17
N VAL A 57 -1.45 11.96 -35.20
CA VAL A 57 -2.26 11.66 -36.40
C VAL A 57 -3.04 12.89 -36.89
N LEU A 58 -3.56 13.68 -35.96
CA LEU A 58 -4.35 14.88 -36.27
C LEU A 58 -3.50 16.13 -36.52
N ASN A 59 -2.17 16.05 -36.38
CA ASN A 59 -1.28 17.23 -36.30
C ASN A 59 -1.80 18.28 -35.30
N TRP A 60 -2.21 17.81 -34.13
CA TRP A 60 -2.94 18.62 -33.16
C TRP A 60 -2.02 19.59 -32.42
N ASP A 61 -2.31 20.88 -32.55
CA ASP A 61 -1.54 21.99 -31.98
C ASP A 61 -2.29 22.79 -30.91
N ARG A 62 -3.54 22.39 -30.60
CA ARG A 62 -4.40 23.12 -29.67
C ARG A 62 -4.10 22.78 -28.21
N LEU A 63 -4.44 23.72 -27.33
CA LEU A 63 -4.26 23.60 -25.88
C LEU A 63 -5.12 22.49 -25.25
N LEU A 64 -6.32 22.27 -25.78
CA LEU A 64 -7.23 21.21 -25.33
C LEU A 64 -6.95 19.92 -26.09
N ASP A 65 -7.06 18.78 -25.41
CA ASP A 65 -6.90 17.47 -26.05
C ASP A 65 -7.98 17.21 -27.11
N PRO A 66 -7.65 16.52 -28.21
CA PRO A 66 -8.62 16.14 -29.21
C PRO A 66 -9.64 15.15 -28.63
N SER A 67 -10.85 15.17 -29.16
CA SER A 67 -11.84 14.11 -28.96
C SER A 67 -11.70 13.04 -30.05
N LEU A 68 -12.31 11.87 -29.85
CA LEU A 68 -12.42 10.87 -30.92
C LEU A 68 -13.21 11.41 -32.13
N GLY A 69 -14.14 12.33 -31.90
CA GLY A 69 -14.91 13.00 -32.94
C GLY A 69 -14.05 13.86 -33.88
N ASP A 70 -12.90 14.35 -33.41
CA ASP A 70 -11.94 15.11 -34.22
C ASP A 70 -11.19 14.22 -35.23
N LEU A 71 -11.12 12.91 -34.97
CA LEU A 71 -10.67 11.93 -35.98
C LEU A 71 -11.75 11.70 -37.04
N HIS A 72 -12.99 11.50 -36.60
CA HIS A 72 -14.17 11.51 -37.47
C HIS A 72 -15.45 11.63 -36.64
N PRO A 73 -16.48 12.39 -37.08
CA PRO A 73 -17.69 12.63 -36.30
C PRO A 73 -18.40 11.35 -35.80
N SER A 74 -18.37 10.26 -36.57
CA SER A 74 -18.95 8.97 -36.16
C SER A 74 -18.31 8.37 -34.91
N LEU A 75 -17.02 8.66 -34.64
CA LEU A 75 -16.28 8.19 -33.47
C LEU A 75 -16.60 9.02 -32.22
N GLY A 76 -17.29 10.16 -32.38
CA GLY A 76 -17.91 10.85 -31.25
C GLY A 76 -19.06 10.05 -30.61
N ASN A 77 -19.61 9.05 -31.32
CA ASN A 77 -20.54 8.09 -30.75
C ASN A 77 -19.78 6.95 -30.05
N PHE A 78 -19.89 6.87 -28.73
CA PHE A 78 -19.21 5.86 -27.93
C PHE A 78 -19.75 4.45 -28.12
N ASP A 79 -21.03 4.27 -28.48
CA ASP A 79 -21.58 2.94 -28.78
C ASP A 79 -20.97 2.39 -30.09
N HIS A 80 -20.85 3.26 -31.10
CA HIS A 80 -20.18 2.91 -32.36
C HIS A 80 -18.69 2.63 -32.15
N THR A 81 -18.03 3.47 -31.35
CA THR A 81 -16.63 3.27 -30.96
C THR A 81 -16.44 1.96 -30.21
N ALA A 82 -17.33 1.63 -29.27
CA ALA A 82 -17.32 0.36 -28.55
C ALA A 82 -17.50 -0.83 -29.51
N CYS A 83 -18.34 -0.71 -30.53
CA CYS A 83 -18.50 -1.73 -31.56
C CYS A 83 -17.18 -1.98 -32.31
N LEU A 84 -16.47 -0.92 -32.71
CA LEU A 84 -15.16 -1.03 -33.38
C LEU A 84 -14.09 -1.63 -32.45
N ILE A 85 -14.03 -1.19 -31.20
CA ILE A 85 -13.11 -1.76 -30.19
C ILE A 85 -13.40 -3.27 -30.01
N ASN A 86 -14.66 -3.65 -29.84
CA ASN A 86 -15.07 -5.05 -29.68
C ASN A 86 -14.73 -5.91 -30.90
N LYS A 87 -14.83 -5.35 -32.11
CA LYS A 87 -14.39 -6.03 -33.33
C LYS A 87 -12.91 -6.40 -33.25
N LEU A 88 -12.05 -5.46 -32.83
CA LEU A 88 -10.62 -5.73 -32.67
C LEU A 88 -10.33 -6.65 -31.47
N HIS A 89 -11.09 -6.55 -30.39
CA HIS A 89 -10.98 -7.48 -29.25
C HIS A 89 -11.22 -8.92 -29.65
N LEU A 90 -12.26 -9.19 -30.45
CA LEU A 90 -12.56 -10.55 -30.92
C LEU A 90 -11.46 -11.11 -31.83
N GLU A 91 -10.78 -10.24 -32.58
CA GLU A 91 -9.65 -10.63 -33.41
C GLU A 91 -8.38 -10.92 -32.58
N ARG A 92 -8.06 -10.03 -31.63
CA ARG A 92 -6.82 -10.09 -30.84
C ARG A 92 -6.90 -11.04 -29.64
N PHE A 93 -8.10 -11.22 -29.08
CA PHE A 93 -8.37 -12.06 -27.92
C PHE A 93 -9.52 -13.04 -28.23
N PRO A 94 -9.31 -14.00 -29.16
CA PRO A 94 -10.37 -14.92 -29.60
C PRO A 94 -10.90 -15.81 -28.47
N ASN A 95 -10.08 -16.07 -27.44
CA ASN A 95 -10.46 -16.83 -26.24
C ASN A 95 -11.00 -15.94 -25.10
N GLY A 96 -11.24 -14.65 -25.40
CA GLY A 96 -11.65 -13.64 -24.44
C GLY A 96 -10.55 -13.21 -23.47
N THR A 97 -10.94 -12.37 -22.50
CA THR A 97 -10.01 -11.74 -21.53
C THR A 97 -10.16 -12.28 -20.10
N GLY A 98 -10.98 -13.32 -19.94
CA GLY A 98 -11.22 -14.04 -18.69
C GLY A 98 -10.31 -15.26 -18.51
N PHE A 99 -10.78 -16.26 -17.74
CA PHE A 99 -10.00 -17.45 -17.42
C PHE A 99 -9.65 -18.30 -18.66
N GLU A 100 -10.55 -18.42 -19.63
CA GLU A 100 -10.28 -19.15 -20.89
C GLU A 100 -9.15 -18.52 -21.69
N GLY A 101 -9.05 -17.18 -21.68
CA GLY A 101 -7.91 -16.47 -22.27
C GLY A 101 -6.59 -16.77 -21.56
N ILE A 102 -6.60 -17.04 -20.25
CA ILE A 102 -5.40 -17.47 -19.51
C ILE A 102 -5.04 -18.92 -19.85
N LEU A 103 -6.02 -19.82 -20.01
CA LEU A 103 -5.75 -21.20 -20.43
C LEU A 103 -5.06 -21.22 -21.79
N ALA A 104 -5.51 -20.39 -22.75
CA ALA A 104 -4.83 -20.20 -24.02
C ALA A 104 -3.39 -19.68 -23.84
N MET A 105 -3.17 -18.73 -22.92
CA MET A 105 -1.80 -18.26 -22.60
C MET A 105 -0.92 -19.37 -22.00
N VAL A 106 -1.47 -20.35 -21.26
CA VAL A 106 -0.71 -21.51 -20.78
C VAL A 106 -0.32 -22.44 -21.93
N GLU A 107 -1.25 -22.71 -22.84
CA GLU A 107 -0.97 -23.50 -24.05
C GLU A 107 0.13 -22.83 -24.89
N GLU A 108 0.03 -21.52 -25.12
CA GLU A 108 1.08 -20.74 -25.78
C GLU A 108 2.40 -20.76 -25.00
N SER A 109 2.36 -20.72 -23.66
CA SER A 109 3.57 -20.79 -22.83
C SER A 109 4.24 -22.17 -22.91
N SER A 110 3.48 -23.23 -23.14
CA SER A 110 3.98 -24.61 -23.20
C SER A 110 4.83 -24.91 -24.44
N ILE A 111 4.65 -24.13 -25.52
CA ILE A 111 5.45 -24.25 -26.76
C ILE A 111 6.70 -23.37 -26.72
N LEU A 112 6.80 -22.44 -25.77
CA LEU A 112 7.95 -21.56 -25.62
C LEU A 112 9.10 -22.28 -24.88
N PRO A 113 10.35 -21.83 -25.07
CA PRO A 113 11.45 -22.24 -24.20
C PRO A 113 11.11 -21.97 -22.72
N PRO A 114 11.57 -22.82 -21.78
CA PRO A 114 11.27 -22.65 -20.35
C PRO A 114 11.63 -21.27 -19.77
N GLU A 115 12.64 -20.62 -20.35
CA GLU A 115 13.12 -19.29 -19.97
C GLU A 115 12.14 -18.16 -20.38
N GLN A 116 11.25 -18.43 -21.32
CA GLN A 116 10.25 -17.48 -21.85
C GLN A 116 8.84 -17.77 -21.37
N ALA A 117 8.54 -19.01 -20.97
CA ALA A 117 7.26 -19.41 -20.39
C ALA A 117 7.00 -18.68 -19.06
N TYR A 118 6.03 -17.76 -19.06
CA TYR A 118 5.70 -16.94 -17.91
C TYR A 118 4.43 -17.38 -17.18
N VAL A 119 3.34 -17.65 -17.89
CA VAL A 119 2.14 -18.23 -17.25
C VAL A 119 2.36 -19.74 -17.15
N ARG A 120 2.65 -20.22 -15.94
CA ARG A 120 3.15 -21.58 -15.68
C ARG A 120 2.04 -22.58 -15.39
N SER A 121 0.95 -22.11 -14.77
CA SER A 121 -0.21 -22.93 -14.48
C SER A 121 -1.46 -22.06 -14.43
N ALA A 122 -2.59 -22.63 -14.87
CA ALA A 122 -3.93 -22.11 -14.67
C ALA A 122 -4.87 -23.30 -14.43
N GLU A 123 -5.42 -23.41 -13.22
CA GLU A 123 -6.20 -24.57 -12.76
C GLU A 123 -7.52 -24.10 -12.12
N LYS A 124 -8.61 -24.82 -12.39
CA LYS A 124 -9.83 -24.80 -11.57
C LYS A 124 -9.81 -26.05 -10.71
N ILE A 125 -9.84 -25.88 -9.39
CA ILE A 125 -9.60 -26.96 -8.43
C ILE A 125 -10.79 -27.04 -7.48
N ASP A 126 -11.36 -28.24 -7.39
CA ASP A 126 -12.45 -28.54 -6.45
C ASP A 126 -11.88 -28.99 -5.11
N ILE A 127 -12.28 -28.30 -4.04
CA ILE A 127 -11.97 -28.67 -2.68
C ILE A 127 -13.22 -29.31 -2.06
N PRO A 128 -13.18 -30.60 -1.69
CA PRO A 128 -14.30 -31.26 -1.02
C PRO A 128 -14.75 -30.48 0.22
N GLY A 129 -16.02 -30.05 0.21
CA GLY A 129 -16.64 -29.27 1.29
C GLY A 129 -16.44 -27.75 1.25
N GLU A 130 -15.61 -27.22 0.35
CA GLU A 130 -15.34 -25.76 0.24
C GLU A 130 -15.70 -25.18 -1.15
N GLY A 131 -16.01 -26.03 -2.12
CA GLY A 131 -16.33 -25.62 -3.49
C GLY A 131 -15.09 -25.52 -4.38
N SER A 132 -15.26 -24.89 -5.53
CA SER A 132 -14.20 -24.73 -6.52
C SER A 132 -13.48 -23.39 -6.36
N PHE A 133 -12.20 -23.37 -6.67
CA PHE A 133 -11.43 -22.13 -6.79
C PHE A 133 -10.55 -22.17 -8.03
N SER A 134 -10.20 -20.99 -8.55
CA SER A 134 -9.27 -20.86 -9.66
C SER A 134 -7.92 -20.37 -9.16
N LEU A 135 -6.86 -20.91 -9.73
CA LEU A 135 -5.46 -20.60 -9.41
C LEU A 135 -4.68 -20.37 -10.70
N ILE A 136 -3.90 -19.28 -10.74
CA ILE A 136 -2.99 -18.97 -11.84
C ILE A 136 -1.62 -18.65 -11.24
N ILE A 137 -0.55 -19.23 -11.79
CA ILE A 137 0.82 -18.96 -11.36
C ILE A 137 1.60 -18.38 -12.53
N CYS A 138 2.24 -17.25 -12.27
CA CYS A 138 3.00 -16.45 -13.21
C CYS A 138 4.43 -16.24 -12.69
N MET A 139 5.41 -16.83 -13.36
CA MET A 139 6.83 -16.66 -13.05
C MET A 139 7.70 -17.16 -14.20
N PHE A 140 8.81 -16.46 -14.48
CA PHE A 140 9.85 -17.00 -15.35
C PHE A 140 10.69 -18.04 -14.60
N LYS A 141 11.37 -18.92 -15.35
CA LYS A 141 12.38 -19.82 -14.78
C LYS A 141 13.48 -19.09 -13.99
N ALA A 142 13.94 -17.93 -14.47
CA ALA A 142 14.90 -17.11 -13.71
C ALA A 142 14.33 -16.65 -12.34
N MET A 143 13.01 -16.45 -12.25
CA MET A 143 12.35 -16.09 -10.99
C MET A 143 12.27 -17.30 -10.04
N SER A 144 12.04 -18.52 -10.55
CA SER A 144 12.03 -19.74 -9.72
C SER A 144 13.41 -20.04 -9.14
N GLU A 145 14.48 -19.85 -9.92
CA GLU A 145 15.86 -19.93 -9.45
C GLU A 145 16.16 -18.91 -8.32
N LEU A 146 15.66 -17.68 -8.47
CA LEU A 146 15.79 -16.65 -7.43
C LEU A 146 14.98 -16.99 -6.17
N LEU A 147 13.78 -17.58 -6.33
CA LEU A 147 12.93 -18.03 -5.24
C LEU A 147 13.58 -19.18 -4.43
N LEU A 148 14.26 -20.10 -5.11
CA LEU A 148 15.04 -21.15 -4.44
C LEU A 148 16.19 -20.56 -3.62
N ARG A 149 16.84 -19.52 -4.14
CA ARG A 149 18.05 -18.94 -3.55
C ARG A 149 17.77 -17.96 -2.41
N THR A 150 16.56 -17.38 -2.32
CA THR A 150 16.24 -16.43 -1.26
C THR A 150 16.26 -17.08 0.11
N LYS A 151 16.56 -16.27 1.14
CA LYS A 151 16.48 -16.68 2.55
C LYS A 151 15.26 -16.14 3.24
N ARG A 152 14.75 -14.99 2.83
CA ARG A 152 13.71 -14.25 3.56
C ARG A 152 12.71 -13.67 2.58
N PRO A 153 11.93 -14.51 1.87
CA PRO A 153 10.85 -14.01 1.04
C PRO A 153 9.82 -13.26 1.88
N SER A 154 9.25 -12.23 1.28
CA SER A 154 8.17 -11.43 1.80
C SER A 154 6.96 -11.65 0.90
N ILE A 155 5.83 -12.01 1.48
CA ILE A 155 4.60 -12.33 0.76
C ILE A 155 3.58 -11.26 1.06
N ASP A 156 3.02 -10.68 0.00
CA ASP A 156 1.92 -9.73 0.10
C ASP A 156 0.78 -10.15 -0.84
N ALA A 157 -0.44 -9.74 -0.49
CA ALA A 157 -1.62 -10.04 -1.27
C ALA A 157 -2.50 -8.80 -1.44
N SER A 158 -3.15 -8.69 -2.61
CA SER A 158 -3.98 -7.54 -2.94
C SER A 158 -5.20 -7.90 -3.79
N PHE A 159 -6.31 -7.21 -3.52
CA PHE A 159 -7.54 -7.29 -4.30
C PHE A 159 -7.70 -6.09 -5.25
N LYS A 160 -6.70 -5.20 -5.32
CA LYS A 160 -6.84 -3.90 -6.00
C LYS A 160 -6.62 -3.98 -7.50
N ARG A 161 -5.80 -4.92 -7.98
CA ARG A 161 -5.39 -4.92 -9.39
C ARG A 161 -6.35 -5.66 -10.29
N ILE A 162 -6.78 -6.88 -9.95
CA ILE A 162 -7.65 -7.69 -10.80
C ILE A 162 -9.00 -7.88 -10.13
N HIS A 163 -10.07 -7.57 -10.86
CA HIS A 163 -11.42 -7.64 -10.33
C HIS A 163 -11.80 -9.09 -9.96
N HIS A 164 -12.27 -9.33 -8.73
CA HIS A 164 -12.62 -10.65 -8.16
C HIS A 164 -11.46 -11.63 -7.89
N TRP A 165 -10.21 -11.23 -8.14
CA TRP A 165 -9.05 -12.07 -7.88
C TRP A 165 -8.19 -11.49 -6.77
N GLN A 166 -7.66 -12.36 -5.92
CA GLN A 166 -6.58 -12.02 -5.02
C GLN A 166 -5.26 -12.25 -5.75
N GLU A 167 -4.49 -11.19 -5.92
CA GLU A 167 -3.14 -11.28 -6.41
C GLU A 167 -2.16 -11.50 -5.26
N PHE A 168 -1.23 -12.42 -5.44
CA PHE A 168 -0.10 -12.67 -4.55
C PHE A 168 1.21 -12.28 -5.23
N GLU A 169 2.06 -11.58 -4.48
CA GLU A 169 3.45 -11.31 -4.84
C GLU A 169 4.36 -11.95 -3.79
N ILE A 170 5.26 -12.83 -4.24
CA ILE A 170 6.40 -13.26 -3.44
C ILE A 170 7.58 -12.42 -3.87
N GLU A 171 8.14 -11.65 -2.94
CA GLU A 171 9.25 -10.76 -3.17
C GLU A 171 10.46 -11.19 -2.34
N ALA A 172 11.67 -10.97 -2.85
CA ALA A 172 12.88 -11.07 -2.07
C ALA A 172 13.83 -9.90 -2.30
N TRP A 173 14.53 -9.50 -1.24
CA TRP A 173 15.66 -8.55 -1.33
C TRP A 173 16.93 -9.29 -1.72
N PHE A 174 17.61 -8.80 -2.77
CA PHE A 174 18.89 -9.31 -3.23
C PHE A 174 19.98 -8.26 -2.99
N PRO A 175 20.89 -8.48 -2.02
CA PRO A 175 21.98 -7.55 -1.74
C PRO A 175 22.87 -7.27 -2.96
N GLU A 176 23.08 -8.29 -3.81
CA GLU A 176 23.90 -8.20 -5.02
C GLU A 176 23.35 -7.16 -6.00
N TYR A 177 22.02 -7.03 -6.06
CA TYR A 177 21.33 -6.08 -6.91
C TYR A 177 20.90 -4.80 -6.16
N SER A 178 21.11 -4.77 -4.84
CA SER A 178 20.65 -3.71 -3.94
C SER A 178 19.17 -3.33 -4.16
N ARG A 179 18.33 -4.33 -4.43
CA ARG A 179 16.90 -4.13 -4.69
C ARG A 179 16.07 -5.36 -4.33
N SER A 180 14.80 -5.08 -4.13
CA SER A 180 13.72 -6.06 -4.11
C SER A 180 13.36 -6.54 -5.51
N VAL A 181 12.96 -7.80 -5.62
CA VAL A 181 12.55 -8.45 -6.86
C VAL A 181 11.37 -9.35 -6.57
N VAL A 182 10.29 -9.21 -7.35
CA VAL A 182 9.21 -10.20 -7.37
C VAL A 182 9.74 -11.48 -7.99
N VAL A 183 9.66 -12.58 -7.25
CA VAL A 183 10.17 -13.90 -7.60
C VAL A 183 9.06 -14.92 -7.85
N ALA A 184 7.80 -14.58 -7.54
CA ALA A 184 6.62 -15.27 -8.06
C ALA A 184 5.41 -14.36 -7.97
N ARG A 185 4.49 -14.50 -8.93
CA ARG A 185 3.20 -13.84 -8.95
C ARG A 185 2.11 -14.87 -9.13
N ALA A 186 0.98 -14.69 -8.47
CA ALA A 186 -0.15 -15.59 -8.65
C ALA A 186 -1.48 -14.88 -8.47
N PHE A 187 -2.52 -15.48 -9.02
CA PHE A 187 -3.91 -15.04 -8.85
C PHE A 187 -4.74 -16.19 -8.34
N ILE A 188 -5.52 -15.95 -7.29
CA ILE A 188 -6.37 -16.96 -6.67
C ILE A 188 -7.74 -16.38 -6.30
N THR A 189 -8.80 -17.19 -6.41
CA THR A 189 -10.17 -16.76 -6.07
C THR A 189 -10.64 -17.19 -4.68
N SER A 190 -9.81 -17.92 -3.93
CA SER A 190 -10.13 -18.43 -2.58
C SER A 190 -9.13 -17.96 -1.54
N GLN A 191 -9.65 -17.65 -0.34
CA GLN A 191 -8.88 -17.30 0.85
C GLN A 191 -8.71 -18.48 1.82
N SER A 192 -9.16 -19.68 1.45
CA SER A 192 -9.11 -20.83 2.37
C SER A 192 -7.70 -21.36 2.55
N ALA A 193 -7.41 -21.89 3.74
CA ALA A 193 -6.09 -22.46 4.06
C ALA A 193 -5.74 -23.66 3.16
N ARG A 194 -6.74 -24.46 2.74
CA ARG A 194 -6.53 -25.58 1.82
C ARG A 194 -6.20 -25.09 0.40
N ALA A 195 -6.87 -24.05 -0.09
CA ALA A 195 -6.54 -23.43 -1.36
C ALA A 195 -5.10 -22.87 -1.35
N HIS A 196 -4.71 -22.21 -0.25
CA HIS A 196 -3.36 -21.68 -0.07
C HIS A 196 -2.29 -22.78 0.02
N LYS A 197 -2.60 -23.90 0.67
CA LYS A 197 -1.71 -25.08 0.67
C LYS A 197 -1.43 -25.56 -0.74
N ILE A 198 -2.48 -25.74 -1.56
CA ILE A 198 -2.36 -26.18 -2.96
C ILE A 198 -1.57 -25.14 -3.77
N PHE A 199 -1.87 -23.85 -3.58
CA PHE A 199 -1.14 -22.74 -4.18
C PHE A 199 0.38 -22.82 -3.92
N PHE A 200 0.80 -22.97 -2.67
CA PHE A 200 2.23 -23.08 -2.34
C PHE A 200 2.85 -24.36 -2.89
N GLN A 201 2.14 -25.49 -2.84
CA GLN A 201 2.60 -26.74 -3.44
C GLN A 201 2.89 -26.56 -4.93
N ARG A 202 1.98 -25.93 -5.68
CA ARG A 202 2.18 -25.67 -7.11
C ARG A 202 3.36 -24.77 -7.42
N ILE A 203 3.60 -23.73 -6.61
CA ILE A 203 4.83 -22.93 -6.74
C ILE A 203 6.06 -23.80 -6.52
N PHE A 204 6.07 -24.66 -5.49
CA PHE A 204 7.21 -25.51 -5.19
C PHE A 204 7.45 -26.58 -6.26
N ASP A 205 6.38 -27.16 -6.82
CA ASP A 205 6.44 -28.08 -7.95
C ASP A 205 7.11 -27.41 -9.17
N ILE A 206 6.78 -26.15 -9.45
CA ILE A 206 7.41 -25.37 -10.54
C ILE A 206 8.90 -25.15 -10.26
N VAL A 207 9.27 -24.76 -9.03
CA VAL A 207 10.67 -24.56 -8.64
C VAL A 207 11.45 -25.87 -8.77
N GLU A 208 10.90 -26.99 -8.30
CA GLU A 208 11.52 -28.31 -8.43
C GLU A 208 11.68 -28.70 -9.90
N GLY A 209 10.66 -28.48 -10.74
CA GLY A 209 10.72 -28.73 -12.17
C GLY A 209 11.78 -27.91 -12.91
N ASP A 210 11.94 -26.63 -12.55
CA ASP A 210 12.91 -25.73 -13.18
C ASP A 210 14.36 -25.96 -12.72
N THR A 211 14.55 -26.33 -11.45
CA THR A 211 15.87 -26.31 -10.79
C THR A 211 16.38 -27.70 -10.38
N GLY A 212 15.52 -28.72 -10.39
CA GLY A 212 15.78 -30.04 -9.82
C GLY A 212 15.90 -30.05 -8.29
N GLN A 213 15.53 -28.96 -7.61
CA GLN A 213 15.67 -28.81 -6.17
C GLN A 213 14.37 -28.32 -5.54
N GLN A 214 14.01 -28.92 -4.40
CA GLN A 214 12.85 -28.49 -3.62
C GLN A 214 13.17 -27.27 -2.75
N ILE A 215 12.17 -26.42 -2.54
CA ILE A 215 12.23 -25.38 -1.52
C ILE A 215 12.38 -26.05 -0.15
N GLN A 216 13.40 -25.62 0.59
CA GLN A 216 13.65 -26.08 1.95
C GLN A 216 13.46 -24.94 2.95
N PHE A 217 13.13 -25.31 4.17
CA PHE A 217 13.02 -24.43 5.32
C PHE A 217 14.11 -24.75 6.33
N ARG A 218 14.88 -23.74 6.76
CA ARG A 218 16.04 -23.93 7.64
C ARG A 218 15.67 -24.61 8.95
N HIS A 219 14.53 -24.26 9.53
CA HIS A 219 14.10 -24.85 10.80
C HIS A 219 13.70 -26.33 10.70
N ILE A 220 13.42 -26.84 9.49
CA ILE A 220 13.07 -28.25 9.24
C ILE A 220 14.26 -29.03 8.68
N HIS A 221 14.98 -28.43 7.71
CA HIS A 221 15.98 -29.11 6.89
C HIS A 221 17.43 -28.67 7.20
N GLY A 222 17.63 -27.68 8.06
CA GLY A 222 18.94 -27.07 8.33
C GLY A 222 19.41 -26.06 7.28
N THR A 223 18.77 -26.01 6.11
CA THR A 223 19.07 -25.05 5.03
C THR A 223 17.79 -24.57 4.32
N GLY A 224 17.95 -23.70 3.31
CA GLY A 224 16.84 -23.07 2.60
C GLY A 224 16.40 -21.76 3.24
N TRP A 225 15.09 -21.50 3.28
CA TRP A 225 14.48 -20.27 3.79
C TRP A 225 14.61 -20.16 5.31
N ASP A 226 15.04 -19.00 5.77
CA ASP A 226 15.17 -18.63 7.18
C ASP A 226 13.79 -18.32 7.76
N THR A 227 13.05 -17.44 7.07
CA THR A 227 11.78 -16.89 7.51
C THR A 227 10.92 -16.53 6.30
N ILE A 228 9.60 -16.50 6.48
CA ILE A 228 8.67 -15.83 5.58
C ILE A 228 8.20 -14.56 6.29
N ILE A 229 8.20 -13.44 5.57
CA ILE A 229 7.76 -12.14 6.08
C ILE A 229 6.36 -11.86 5.53
N ALA A 230 5.47 -11.37 6.38
CA ALA A 230 4.14 -10.92 6.02
C ALA A 230 3.81 -9.61 6.76
N ASP A 231 2.80 -8.88 6.30
CA ASP A 231 2.43 -7.60 6.89
C ASP A 231 1.74 -7.77 8.25
N GLU A 232 2.30 -7.13 9.28
CA GLU A 232 1.73 -7.02 10.61
C GLU A 232 2.38 -5.84 11.35
N HIS A 233 1.75 -5.34 12.40
CA HIS A 233 2.27 -4.20 13.15
C HIS A 233 3.52 -4.57 13.97
N ARG A 234 4.68 -3.99 13.61
CA ARG A 234 5.98 -4.19 14.28
C ARG A 234 5.93 -4.12 15.81
N GLY A 235 5.12 -3.22 16.38
CA GLY A 235 5.01 -3.04 17.83
C GLY A 235 4.47 -4.26 18.61
N GLN A 236 3.97 -5.28 17.90
CA GLN A 236 3.51 -6.54 18.50
C GLN A 236 4.65 -7.56 18.67
N ALA A 237 5.78 -7.36 17.98
CA ALA A 237 6.87 -8.32 17.94
C ALA A 237 7.72 -8.27 19.23
N LEU A 238 7.82 -9.41 19.92
CA LEU A 238 8.52 -9.58 21.19
C LEU A 238 9.51 -10.74 21.09
N ALA A 239 10.80 -10.39 21.13
CA ALA A 239 11.86 -11.38 21.10
C ALA A 239 12.12 -12.02 22.47
N ASP A 240 12.00 -11.22 23.53
CA ASP A 240 12.37 -11.63 24.87
C ASP A 240 11.15 -12.21 25.61
N PRO A 241 11.35 -13.22 26.48
CA PRO A 241 10.26 -13.82 27.24
C PRO A 241 9.52 -12.81 28.12
N ILE A 242 8.18 -12.91 28.12
CA ILE A 242 7.34 -12.14 29.04
C ILE A 242 7.40 -12.81 30.43
N PRO A 243 7.71 -12.07 31.52
CA PRO A 243 7.84 -12.63 32.87
C PRO A 243 6.62 -13.40 33.37
N ASP A 244 5.41 -12.90 33.08
CA ASP A 244 4.14 -13.59 33.35
C ASP A 244 3.32 -13.72 32.07
N TYR A 245 3.72 -14.67 31.22
CA TYR A 245 3.03 -14.95 29.97
C TYR A 245 1.56 -15.33 30.19
N LYS A 246 1.27 -16.18 31.18
CA LYS A 246 -0.10 -16.63 31.46
C LYS A 246 -0.99 -15.49 31.95
N GLY A 247 -0.50 -14.67 32.88
CA GLY A 247 -1.21 -13.49 33.35
C GLY A 247 -1.42 -12.45 32.24
N THR A 248 -0.45 -12.29 31.34
CA THR A 248 -0.60 -11.40 30.17
C THR A 248 -1.72 -11.87 29.24
N ILE A 249 -1.76 -13.15 28.90
CA ILE A 249 -2.85 -13.72 28.08
C ILE A 249 -4.21 -13.58 28.78
N ALA A 250 -4.27 -13.82 30.09
CA ALA A 250 -5.49 -13.64 30.88
C ALA A 250 -5.96 -12.18 30.90
N LEU A 251 -5.03 -11.23 31.04
CA LEU A 251 -5.30 -9.80 31.00
C LEU A 251 -5.86 -9.37 29.64
N ILE A 252 -5.26 -9.82 28.54
CA ILE A 252 -5.73 -9.54 27.17
C ILE A 252 -7.14 -10.09 26.98
N LYS A 253 -7.40 -11.32 27.45
CA LYS A 253 -8.73 -11.94 27.39
C LYS A 253 -9.78 -11.15 28.17
N ALA A 254 -9.40 -10.51 29.29
CA ALA A 254 -10.27 -9.65 30.08
C ALA A 254 -10.46 -8.24 29.50
N GLY A 255 -9.66 -7.83 28.49
CA GLY A 255 -9.66 -6.50 27.87
C GLY A 255 -10.88 -6.16 26.98
N GLY A 256 -11.97 -6.90 27.10
CA GLY A 256 -13.19 -6.72 26.32
C GLY A 256 -13.13 -7.34 24.91
N LYS A 257 -14.17 -7.08 24.10
CA LYS A 257 -14.38 -7.76 22.80
C LYS A 257 -13.20 -7.58 21.84
N LYS A 258 -12.68 -6.36 21.68
CA LYS A 258 -11.57 -6.08 20.75
C LYS A 258 -10.30 -6.87 21.10
N ALA A 259 -9.95 -6.93 22.39
CA ALA A 259 -8.76 -7.64 22.85
C ALA A 259 -8.94 -9.16 22.75
N SER A 260 -10.13 -9.68 23.07
CA SER A 260 -10.47 -11.09 22.91
C SER A 260 -10.45 -11.52 21.44
N ASP A 261 -11.03 -10.72 20.53
CA ASP A 261 -11.03 -10.99 19.09
C ASP A 261 -9.60 -10.98 18.53
N TRP A 262 -8.76 -10.01 18.93
CA TRP A 262 -7.35 -9.97 18.57
C TRP A 262 -6.59 -11.20 19.07
N LEU A 263 -6.82 -11.62 20.32
CA LEU A 263 -6.17 -12.81 20.87
C LEU A 263 -6.63 -14.07 20.14
N LYS A 264 -7.92 -14.18 19.82
CA LYS A 264 -8.47 -15.29 19.03
C LYS A 264 -7.84 -15.35 17.63
N ASP A 265 -7.63 -14.20 16.99
CA ASP A 265 -6.91 -14.11 15.71
C ASP A 265 -5.47 -14.63 15.84
N LYS A 266 -4.71 -14.17 16.84
CA LYS A 266 -3.30 -14.61 17.00
C LYS A 266 -3.14 -16.06 17.44
N LEU A 267 -4.11 -16.61 18.18
CA LEU A 267 -4.17 -18.04 18.53
C LEU A 267 -4.72 -18.91 17.39
N SER A 268 -5.22 -18.32 16.31
CA SER A 268 -5.67 -19.07 15.14
C SER A 268 -4.49 -19.77 14.43
N ALA A 269 -4.81 -20.65 13.48
CA ALA A 269 -3.82 -21.40 12.70
C ALA A 269 -2.74 -22.07 13.57
N GLU A 270 -3.18 -22.79 14.61
CA GLU A 270 -2.32 -23.55 15.54
C GLU A 270 -1.25 -22.68 16.25
N ASN A 271 -1.60 -21.44 16.59
CA ASN A 271 -0.71 -20.43 17.19
C ASN A 271 0.44 -19.97 16.29
N SER A 272 0.39 -20.22 14.98
CA SER A 272 1.46 -19.82 14.05
C SER A 272 1.67 -18.30 14.01
N LEU A 273 0.58 -17.51 14.02
CA LEU A 273 0.65 -16.05 14.09
C LEU A 273 1.27 -15.57 15.40
N LEU A 274 0.87 -16.16 16.53
CA LEU A 274 1.46 -15.84 17.83
C LEU A 274 2.95 -16.20 17.88
N ALA A 275 3.35 -17.36 17.32
CA ALA A 275 4.74 -17.78 17.22
C ALA A 275 5.58 -16.91 16.25
N ALA A 276 4.94 -16.23 15.30
CA ALA A 276 5.59 -15.27 14.43
C ALA A 276 5.93 -13.97 15.18
N ILE A 277 5.01 -13.47 16.03
CA ILE A 277 5.20 -12.23 16.78
C ILE A 277 5.89 -12.43 18.14
N TYR A 278 5.88 -13.64 18.72
CA TYR A 278 6.49 -13.93 20.02
C TYR A 278 7.55 -15.04 19.88
N CYS A 279 8.82 -14.64 19.84
CA CYS A 279 9.96 -15.52 19.55
C CYS A 279 10.06 -16.76 20.47
N PRO A 280 9.77 -16.70 21.78
CA PRO A 280 9.82 -17.88 22.64
C PRO A 280 8.84 -19.00 22.28
N LEU A 281 7.80 -18.71 21.50
CA LEU A 281 6.90 -19.73 20.93
C LEU A 281 7.29 -20.10 19.48
N SER A 282 8.27 -19.41 18.90
CA SER A 282 8.77 -19.68 17.56
C SER A 282 9.70 -20.89 17.55
N LYS A 283 9.67 -21.63 16.45
CA LYS A 283 10.68 -22.66 16.12
C LYS A 283 11.90 -22.07 15.40
N ILE A 284 11.88 -20.78 15.10
CA ILE A 284 12.98 -20.08 14.43
C ILE A 284 14.01 -19.70 15.49
N PRO A 285 15.32 -19.98 15.28
CA PRO A 285 16.37 -19.55 16.20
C PRO A 285 16.35 -18.05 16.43
N VAL A 286 16.62 -17.61 17.67
CA VAL A 286 16.46 -16.20 18.10
C VAL A 286 17.30 -15.24 17.24
N GLU A 287 18.50 -15.64 16.85
CA GLU A 287 19.40 -14.88 15.99
C GLU A 287 18.85 -14.73 14.57
N VAL A 288 18.20 -15.77 14.03
CA VAL A 288 17.57 -15.74 12.70
C VAL A 288 16.31 -14.88 12.75
N TRP A 289 15.49 -15.03 13.80
CA TRP A 289 14.30 -14.23 14.02
C TRP A 289 14.65 -12.74 14.15
N LYS A 290 15.66 -12.39 14.98
CA LYS A 290 16.13 -11.00 15.16
C LYS A 290 16.79 -10.43 13.89
N ALA A 291 17.42 -11.27 13.05
CA ALA A 291 18.00 -10.87 11.78
C ALA A 291 16.97 -10.71 10.65
N SER A 292 15.72 -11.10 10.88
CA SER A 292 14.67 -10.99 9.88
C SER A 292 14.28 -9.53 9.66
N PRO A 293 14.11 -9.08 8.40
CA PRO A 293 13.64 -7.74 8.12
C PRO A 293 12.31 -7.49 8.83
N ASN A 294 12.19 -6.31 9.43
CA ASN A 294 11.00 -5.87 10.16
C ASN A 294 10.14 -4.92 9.31
N THR A 295 10.18 -5.10 7.99
CA THR A 295 9.51 -4.24 7.02
C THR A 295 9.15 -5.00 5.75
N THR A 296 7.96 -4.72 5.25
CA THR A 296 7.40 -5.16 3.97
C THR A 296 7.40 -4.02 2.93
N ASN A 297 8.16 -2.94 3.18
CA ASN A 297 8.21 -1.75 2.29
C ASN A 297 8.62 -2.08 0.85
N GLY A 298 9.33 -3.20 0.64
CA GLY A 298 9.63 -3.70 -0.68
C GLY A 298 8.34 -4.06 -1.43
N ASN A 299 7.52 -4.93 -0.83
CA ASN A 299 6.23 -5.35 -1.39
C ASN A 299 5.30 -4.15 -1.61
N GLU A 300 5.24 -3.21 -0.65
CA GLU A 300 4.44 -1.99 -0.81
C GLU A 300 4.87 -1.16 -2.05
N GLN A 301 6.18 -1.10 -2.32
CA GLN A 301 6.72 -0.41 -3.50
C GLN A 301 6.42 -1.20 -4.78
N SER A 302 6.58 -2.51 -4.77
CA SER A 302 6.27 -3.40 -5.91
C SER A 302 4.81 -3.26 -6.31
N HIS A 303 3.89 -3.38 -5.35
CA HIS A 303 2.47 -3.11 -5.52
C HIS A 303 2.18 -1.70 -6.04
N ARG A 304 2.80 -0.67 -5.45
CA ARG A 304 2.60 0.71 -5.89
C ARG A 304 3.00 0.91 -7.36
N ASN A 305 4.13 0.34 -7.78
CA ASN A 305 4.64 0.52 -9.14
C ASN A 305 3.73 -0.16 -10.17
N ILE A 306 3.27 -1.38 -9.91
CA ILE A 306 2.38 -2.07 -10.84
C ILE A 306 0.98 -1.45 -10.86
N TYR A 307 0.52 -0.84 -9.76
CA TYR A 307 -0.75 -0.10 -9.74
C TYR A 307 -0.73 1.20 -10.57
N CYS A 308 0.45 1.74 -10.89
CA CYS A 308 0.53 2.88 -11.81
C CYS A 308 0.09 2.51 -13.22
N ASP A 309 0.18 1.24 -13.60
CA ASP A 309 -0.24 0.74 -14.91
C ASP A 309 -1.74 0.39 -14.96
N GLY A 310 -2.43 0.33 -13.82
CA GLY A 310 -3.87 0.10 -13.75
C GLY A 310 -4.34 -0.53 -12.44
N ARG A 311 -5.64 -0.37 -12.15
CA ARG A 311 -6.36 -1.08 -11.07
C ARG A 311 -7.67 -1.60 -11.64
N THR A 312 -8.26 -2.59 -10.96
CA THR A 312 -9.55 -3.21 -11.34
C THR A 312 -9.59 -3.67 -12.81
N MET A 313 -8.50 -4.28 -13.26
CA MET A 313 -8.29 -4.82 -14.60
C MET A 313 -8.99 -6.18 -14.77
N LEU A 314 -9.22 -6.57 -16.03
CA LEU A 314 -9.57 -7.96 -16.36
C LEU A 314 -8.35 -8.88 -16.20
N LEU A 315 -8.60 -10.19 -16.27
CA LEU A 315 -7.62 -11.19 -15.87
C LEU A 315 -6.44 -11.30 -16.84
N VAL A 316 -6.70 -11.43 -18.15
CA VAL A 316 -5.68 -11.45 -19.20
C VAL A 316 -4.81 -10.19 -19.20
N PRO A 317 -5.36 -8.96 -19.26
CA PRO A 317 -4.53 -7.75 -19.18
C PRO A 317 -3.76 -7.67 -17.87
N GLY A 318 -4.36 -8.13 -16.76
CA GLY A 318 -3.67 -8.22 -15.48
C GLY A 318 -2.45 -9.14 -15.52
N ALA A 319 -2.55 -10.31 -16.14
CA ALA A 319 -1.43 -11.24 -16.32
C ALA A 319 -0.36 -10.68 -17.27
N MET A 320 -0.77 -10.08 -18.40
CA MET A 320 0.15 -9.45 -19.38
C MET A 320 0.88 -8.24 -18.80
N CYS A 321 0.20 -7.41 -18.00
CA CYS A 321 0.83 -6.31 -17.28
C CYS A 321 1.87 -6.84 -16.27
N GLY A 322 1.53 -7.91 -15.55
CA GLY A 322 2.48 -8.63 -14.68
C GLY A 322 3.71 -9.12 -15.45
N PHE A 323 3.51 -9.78 -16.60
CA PHE A 323 4.57 -10.21 -17.50
C PHE A 323 5.52 -9.07 -17.85
N GLN A 324 4.99 -7.92 -18.29
CA GLN A 324 5.83 -6.79 -18.68
C GLN A 324 6.62 -6.20 -17.50
N TYR A 325 6.01 -6.12 -16.32
CA TYR A 325 6.67 -5.63 -15.13
C TYR A 325 7.80 -6.57 -14.67
N ASP A 326 7.51 -7.87 -14.59
CA ASP A 326 8.45 -8.88 -14.12
C ASP A 326 9.56 -9.13 -15.17
N SER A 327 9.24 -9.05 -16.47
CA SER A 327 10.22 -9.13 -17.56
C SER A 327 11.21 -7.98 -17.53
N ARG A 328 10.74 -6.72 -17.41
CA ARG A 328 11.62 -5.55 -17.23
C ARG A 328 12.53 -5.72 -16.01
N SER A 329 11.97 -6.28 -14.92
CA SER A 329 12.74 -6.58 -13.73
C SER A 329 13.85 -7.60 -14.01
N MET A 330 13.55 -8.71 -14.68
CA MET A 330 14.53 -9.75 -15.03
C MET A 330 15.61 -9.24 -16.00
N VAL A 331 15.22 -8.49 -17.04
CA VAL A 331 16.16 -7.85 -17.97
C VAL A 331 17.13 -6.93 -17.24
N SER A 332 16.62 -6.12 -16.30
CA SER A 332 17.48 -5.23 -15.53
C SER A 332 18.48 -5.98 -14.64
N LEU A 333 18.12 -7.16 -14.10
CA LEU A 333 19.07 -8.00 -13.38
C LEU A 333 20.14 -8.57 -14.31
N LYS A 334 19.73 -9.02 -15.51
CA LYS A 334 20.64 -9.54 -16.53
C LYS A 334 21.64 -8.47 -16.98
N LEU A 335 21.17 -7.28 -17.31
CA LEU A 335 22.03 -6.14 -17.70
C LEU A 335 23.04 -5.78 -16.60
N PHE A 336 22.62 -5.80 -15.34
CA PHE A 336 23.53 -5.57 -14.23
C PHE A 336 24.58 -6.68 -14.13
N LYS A 337 24.18 -7.95 -14.26
CA LYS A 337 25.10 -9.10 -14.18
C LYS A 337 26.10 -9.12 -15.33
N GLU A 338 25.68 -8.77 -16.55
CA GLU A 338 26.51 -8.84 -17.76
C GLU A 338 27.35 -7.58 -17.98
N HIS A 339 26.84 -6.41 -17.62
CA HIS A 339 27.45 -5.11 -17.96
C HIS A 339 27.66 -4.18 -16.76
N GLY A 340 27.23 -4.55 -15.56
CA GLY A 340 27.28 -3.67 -14.38
C GLY A 340 26.30 -2.49 -14.44
N ILE A 341 25.39 -2.46 -15.44
CA ILE A 341 24.45 -1.36 -15.64
C ILE A 341 23.30 -1.49 -14.66
N GLN A 342 23.14 -0.47 -13.82
CA GLN A 342 22.05 -0.39 -12.86
C GLN A 342 20.84 0.36 -13.45
N PRO A 343 19.62 0.04 -12.99
CA PRO A 343 18.42 0.79 -13.40
C PRO A 343 18.35 2.20 -12.80
N ARG A 344 19.28 2.57 -11.91
CA ARG A 344 19.33 3.87 -11.24
C ARG A 344 20.74 4.41 -11.27
N ASP A 345 20.87 5.70 -11.57
CA ASP A 345 22.17 6.40 -11.55
C ASP A 345 22.79 6.49 -10.16
N GLN A 346 21.94 6.50 -9.13
CA GLN A 346 22.36 6.50 -7.73
C GLN A 346 22.03 5.16 -7.06
N LEU A 347 23.09 4.48 -6.63
CA LEU A 347 23.01 3.30 -5.78
C LEU A 347 22.22 3.59 -4.49
N PRO A 348 21.24 2.77 -4.10
CA PRO A 348 20.52 2.95 -2.84
C PRO A 348 21.35 2.45 -1.66
N THR A 349 22.53 3.04 -1.44
CA THR A 349 23.43 2.63 -0.35
C THR A 349 22.77 2.82 1.01
N TYR A 350 23.23 2.07 2.01
CA TYR A 350 22.74 2.20 3.39
C TYR A 350 22.82 3.66 3.87
N TYR A 351 23.94 4.34 3.62
CA TYR A 351 24.15 5.74 3.97
C TYR A 351 23.10 6.66 3.34
N LEU A 352 22.85 6.54 2.03
CA LEU A 352 21.86 7.38 1.34
C LEU A 352 20.43 7.10 1.84
N ARG A 353 20.09 5.84 2.12
CA ARG A 353 18.80 5.49 2.72
C ARG A 353 18.63 6.07 4.11
N ALA A 354 19.65 5.97 4.96
CA ALA A 354 19.65 6.52 6.32
C ALA A 354 19.56 8.05 6.31
N SER A 355 20.34 8.72 5.46
CA SER A 355 20.29 10.17 5.28
C SER A 355 18.90 10.65 4.83
N ARG A 356 18.32 10.00 3.80
CA ARG A 356 16.96 10.32 3.36
C ARG A 356 15.91 10.06 4.44
N ALA A 357 16.07 9.02 5.25
CA ALA A 357 15.17 8.74 6.36
C ALA A 357 15.20 9.87 7.40
N LEU A 358 16.38 10.35 7.79
CA LEU A 358 16.53 11.48 8.71
C LEU A 358 15.87 12.76 8.19
N VAL A 359 16.09 13.08 6.91
CA VAL A 359 15.45 14.25 6.27
C VAL A 359 13.92 14.12 6.29
N ARG A 360 13.38 12.94 5.97
CA ARG A 360 11.93 12.68 6.03
C ARG A 360 11.40 12.79 7.45
N THR A 361 12.08 12.22 8.44
CA THR A 361 11.68 12.32 9.85
C THR A 361 11.65 13.78 10.32
N SER A 362 12.66 14.58 9.93
CA SER A 362 12.67 16.02 10.22
C SER A 362 11.49 16.76 9.58
N ALA A 363 11.20 16.47 8.31
CA ALA A 363 10.07 17.07 7.60
C ALA A 363 8.72 16.69 8.23
N VAL A 364 8.53 15.40 8.59
CA VAL A 364 7.33 14.92 9.28
C VAL A 364 7.18 15.62 10.63
N GLN A 365 8.24 15.70 11.43
CA GLN A 365 8.20 16.39 12.71
C GLN A 365 7.79 17.85 12.57
N LYS A 366 8.34 18.57 11.58
CA LYS A 366 7.95 19.96 11.28
C LYS A 366 6.47 20.08 10.90
N CYS A 367 5.95 19.16 10.09
CA CYS A 367 4.54 19.13 9.72
C CYS A 367 3.64 18.83 10.94
N THR A 368 4.03 17.89 11.79
CA THR A 368 3.30 17.53 13.03
C THR A 368 3.24 18.72 13.98
N VAL A 369 4.38 19.37 14.26
CA VAL A 369 4.44 20.57 15.11
C VAL A 369 3.56 21.69 14.52
N LYS A 370 3.61 21.92 13.21
CA LYS A 370 2.75 22.92 12.54
C LYS A 370 1.25 22.58 12.66
N ALA A 371 0.90 21.29 12.65
CA ALA A 371 -0.48 20.85 12.86
C ALA A 371 -0.93 21.14 14.30
N HIS A 372 -0.09 20.82 15.30
CA HIS A 372 -0.33 21.18 16.70
C HIS A 372 -0.45 22.69 16.89
N ASP A 373 0.41 23.51 16.27
CA ASP A 373 0.32 24.97 16.33
C ASP A 373 -1.03 25.49 15.79
N ASN A 374 -1.53 24.90 14.70
CA ASN A 374 -2.82 25.27 14.13
C ASN A 374 -3.99 24.85 15.03
N GLU A 375 -3.91 23.68 15.64
CA GLU A 375 -4.91 23.21 16.62
C GLU A 375 -4.90 24.07 17.88
N LEU A 376 -3.71 24.42 18.39
CA LEU A 376 -3.53 25.29 19.53
C LEU A 376 -4.11 26.68 19.26
N ARG A 377 -3.86 27.24 18.08
CA ARG A 377 -4.46 28.53 17.65
C ARG A 377 -5.99 28.45 17.61
N LYS A 378 -6.57 27.34 17.14
CA LYS A 378 -8.02 27.13 17.16
C LYS A 378 -8.57 27.06 18.58
N ALA A 379 -7.90 26.30 19.46
CA ALA A 379 -8.29 26.16 20.86
C ALA A 379 -8.22 27.50 21.60
N TYR A 380 -7.17 28.30 21.37
CA TYR A 380 -7.03 29.66 21.91
C TYR A 380 -8.11 30.62 21.42
N ASN A 381 -8.44 30.58 20.13
CA ASN A 381 -9.53 31.39 19.57
C ASN A 381 -10.88 30.99 20.16
N GLN A 382 -11.13 29.69 20.35
CA GLN A 382 -12.37 29.20 20.96
C GLN A 382 -12.46 29.58 22.43
N TYR A 383 -11.36 29.44 23.18
CA TYR A 383 -11.30 29.84 24.58
C TYR A 383 -11.57 31.34 24.75
N SER A 384 -10.97 32.18 23.90
CA SER A 384 -11.19 33.64 23.92
C SER A 384 -12.65 34.00 23.65
N LYS A 385 -13.30 33.34 22.66
CA LYS A 385 -14.74 33.53 22.40
C LYS A 385 -15.61 33.13 23.58
N LEU A 386 -15.32 32.00 24.23
CA LEU A 386 -16.06 31.55 25.40
C LEU A 386 -15.85 32.49 26.59
N HIS A 387 -14.64 33.03 26.76
CA HIS A 387 -14.35 34.03 27.77
C HIS A 387 -15.15 35.33 27.55
N ASP A 388 -15.25 35.81 26.31
CA ASP A 388 -16.07 36.99 25.97
C ASP A 388 -17.58 36.72 26.20
N GLN A 389 -18.03 35.50 25.89
CA GLN A 389 -19.40 35.05 26.20
C GLN A 389 -19.65 34.97 27.70
N GLN A 390 -18.69 34.45 28.48
CA GLN A 390 -18.76 34.41 29.94
C GLN A 390 -18.92 35.82 30.49
N LEU A 391 -18.09 36.77 30.06
CA LEU A 391 -18.17 38.18 30.48
C LEU A 391 -19.55 38.79 30.17
N THR A 392 -20.09 38.55 28.98
CA THR A 392 -21.42 39.03 28.56
C THR A 392 -22.54 38.40 29.40
N GLN A 393 -22.47 37.10 29.66
CA GLN A 393 -23.44 36.36 30.47
C GLN A 393 -23.37 36.79 31.94
N THR A 394 -22.18 37.03 32.48
CA THR A 394 -21.97 37.60 33.82
C THR A 394 -22.59 38.99 33.94
N ASN A 395 -22.44 39.86 32.94
CA ASN A 395 -23.09 41.18 32.95
C ASN A 395 -24.61 41.07 32.85
N THR A 396 -25.12 40.14 32.04
CA THR A 396 -26.57 39.86 31.95
C THR A 396 -27.13 39.37 33.28
N LEU A 397 -26.39 38.50 33.99
CA LEU A 397 -26.72 38.04 35.33
C LEU A 397 -26.73 39.22 36.32
N LYS A 398 -25.69 40.07 36.31
CA LYS A 398 -25.65 41.28 37.16
C LYS A 398 -26.85 42.21 36.91
N HIS A 399 -27.23 42.43 35.65
CA HIS A 399 -28.39 43.26 35.31
C HIS A 399 -29.72 42.64 35.75
N ALA A 400 -29.90 41.33 35.57
CA ALA A 400 -31.11 40.65 36.02
C ALA A 400 -31.24 40.71 37.56
N TYR A 401 -30.12 40.65 38.29
CA TYR A 401 -30.08 40.82 39.75
C TYR A 401 -30.53 42.21 40.17
N ILE A 402 -30.00 43.26 39.52
CA ILE A 402 -30.35 44.65 39.80
C ILE A 402 -31.84 44.93 39.50
N LEU A 403 -32.40 44.29 38.46
CA LEU A 403 -33.79 44.49 38.03
C LEU A 403 -34.79 43.56 38.73
N GLY A 404 -34.36 42.70 39.67
CA GLY A 404 -35.23 41.74 40.38
C GLY A 404 -35.91 40.72 39.47
N LYS A 405 -35.31 40.40 38.30
CA LYS A 405 -35.83 39.42 37.34
C LYS A 405 -35.36 38.01 37.71
N ASP A 406 -36.02 36.99 37.15
CA ASP A 406 -35.61 35.59 37.31
C ASP A 406 -34.16 35.37 36.82
N MET A 407 -33.32 34.86 37.72
CA MET A 407 -31.89 34.67 37.58
C MET A 407 -31.51 33.29 37.05
N GLU A 408 -32.42 32.32 37.17
CA GLU A 408 -32.14 30.90 36.97
C GLU A 408 -31.69 30.58 35.52
N PRO A 409 -32.34 31.13 34.48
CA PRO A 409 -31.91 30.90 33.10
C PRO A 409 -30.54 31.52 32.77
N ALA A 410 -30.20 32.66 33.38
CA ALA A 410 -28.91 33.33 33.16
C ALA A 410 -27.77 32.60 33.88
N ALA A 411 -28.01 32.08 35.09
CA ALA A 411 -27.04 31.30 35.86
C ALA A 411 -26.72 29.95 35.18
N LYS A 412 -27.75 29.23 34.67
CA LYS A 412 -27.54 27.97 33.93
C LYS A 412 -26.69 28.16 32.66
N ARG A 413 -26.91 29.25 31.92
CA ARG A 413 -26.10 29.57 30.72
C ARG A 413 -24.64 29.83 31.09
N LEU A 414 -24.39 30.62 32.14
CA LEU A 414 -23.04 30.90 32.64
C LEU A 414 -22.32 29.62 33.06
N GLN A 415 -22.97 28.77 33.86
CA GLN A 415 -22.40 27.50 34.31
C GLN A 415 -22.06 26.56 33.14
N THR A 416 -22.86 26.58 32.08
CA THR A 416 -22.59 25.78 30.88
C THR A 416 -21.33 26.27 30.15
N THR A 417 -21.18 27.59 29.98
CA THR A 417 -19.99 28.21 29.38
C THR A 417 -18.73 27.92 30.21
N GLU A 418 -18.82 27.99 31.54
CA GLU A 418 -17.71 27.69 32.46
C GLU A 418 -17.23 26.24 32.33
N ARG A 419 -18.16 25.27 32.30
CA ARG A 419 -17.81 23.86 32.07
C ARG A 419 -17.12 23.65 30.71
N GLN A 420 -17.56 24.34 29.67
CA GLN A 420 -16.92 24.27 28.34
C GLN A 420 -15.50 24.84 28.36
N MET A 421 -15.28 25.95 29.08
CA MET A 421 -13.95 26.55 29.24
C MET A 421 -13.00 25.65 30.05
N GLU A 422 -13.50 25.03 31.12
CA GLU A 422 -12.73 24.10 31.94
C GLU A 422 -12.33 22.83 31.17
N GLY A 423 -13.27 22.29 30.38
CA GLY A 423 -13.01 21.17 29.47
C GLY A 423 -11.93 21.48 28.43
N LEU A 424 -11.93 22.69 27.85
CA LEU A 424 -10.88 23.12 26.94
C LEU A 424 -9.54 23.33 27.65
N ARG A 425 -9.55 23.93 28.85
CA ARG A 425 -8.34 24.20 29.64
C ARG A 425 -7.60 22.91 30.01
N ALA A 426 -8.34 21.83 30.34
CA ALA A 426 -7.77 20.53 30.68
C ALA A 426 -6.89 19.93 29.55
N GLY A 427 -7.20 20.24 28.28
CA GLY A 427 -6.44 19.75 27.12
C GLY A 427 -5.32 20.70 26.63
N LEU A 428 -5.34 21.97 27.03
CA LEU A 428 -4.43 22.99 26.50
C LEU A 428 -2.96 22.75 26.86
N SER A 429 -2.66 22.32 28.09
CA SER A 429 -1.26 22.09 28.53
C SER A 429 -0.56 21.03 27.67
N SER A 430 -1.24 19.91 27.41
CA SER A 430 -0.70 18.84 26.55
C SER A 430 -0.46 19.32 25.12
N LEU A 431 -1.36 20.17 24.60
CA LEU A 431 -1.24 20.71 23.25
C LEU A 431 -0.13 21.77 23.16
N GLN A 432 0.07 22.57 24.20
CA GLN A 432 1.19 23.51 24.32
C GLN A 432 2.53 22.77 24.32
N ASP A 433 2.64 21.68 25.09
CA ASP A 433 3.86 20.85 25.17
C ASP A 433 4.23 20.20 23.81
N GLN A 434 3.24 19.96 22.94
CA GLN A 434 3.42 19.37 21.61
C GLN A 434 3.60 20.40 20.48
N SER A 435 3.38 21.69 20.77
CA SER A 435 3.47 22.79 19.82
C SER A 435 4.88 23.39 19.74
N SER A 436 5.11 24.31 18.83
CA SER A 436 6.41 24.97 18.64
C SER A 436 6.77 25.97 19.76
N GLY A 437 5.82 26.32 20.61
CA GLY A 437 5.94 27.41 21.58
C GLY A 437 5.87 28.82 20.97
N THR A 438 5.64 28.93 19.64
CA THR A 438 5.55 30.24 18.95
C THR A 438 4.12 30.79 18.86
N VAL A 439 3.11 29.99 19.22
CA VAL A 439 1.71 30.43 19.20
C VAL A 439 1.46 31.37 20.40
N PRO A 440 1.06 32.63 20.18
CA PRO A 440 0.83 33.57 21.27
C PRO A 440 -0.29 33.11 22.21
N ILE A 441 -0.04 33.16 23.52
CA ILE A 441 -1.03 32.84 24.55
C ILE A 441 -2.02 34.01 24.68
N PRO A 442 -3.34 33.78 24.61
CA PRO A 442 -4.33 34.82 24.80
C PRO A 442 -4.26 35.48 26.19
N PRO A 443 -4.54 36.79 26.31
CA PRO A 443 -4.61 37.47 27.61
C PRO A 443 -5.64 36.89 28.58
N SER A 444 -6.70 36.25 28.07
CA SER A 444 -7.71 35.54 28.87
C SER A 444 -7.18 34.27 29.55
N LEU A 445 -6.01 33.78 29.14
CA LEU A 445 -5.33 32.61 29.70
C LEU A 445 -4.07 32.97 30.49
N THR A 446 -3.59 34.21 30.40
CA THR A 446 -2.49 34.67 31.25
C THR A 446 -2.98 34.85 32.68
N PRO A 447 -2.26 34.36 33.71
CA PRO A 447 -2.56 34.68 35.09
C PRO A 447 -2.52 36.21 35.25
N GLN A 448 -3.66 36.85 35.49
CA GLN A 448 -3.63 38.24 35.90
C GLN A 448 -2.97 38.29 37.27
N ASN A 449 -1.88 39.06 37.38
CA ASN A 449 -1.36 39.51 38.65
C ASN A 449 -2.53 40.06 39.46
N SER A 450 -2.76 39.43 40.60
CA SER A 450 -3.79 39.73 41.57
C SER A 450 -3.66 41.16 42.09
N HIS A 451 -4.29 42.14 41.44
CA HIS A 451 -4.64 43.42 42.06
C HIS A 451 -5.85 44.04 41.36
N SER A 452 -6.89 44.34 42.16
CA SER A 452 -8.16 45.02 41.80
C SER A 452 -9.14 44.12 41.03
N VAL A 453 -10.26 43.64 41.60
CA VAL A 453 -11.36 44.41 42.21
C VAL A 453 -12.02 43.59 43.33
N ASN A 454 -12.02 44.14 44.55
CA ASN A 454 -12.99 43.81 45.59
C ASN A 454 -14.40 44.21 45.12
N SER A 455 -15.40 43.34 45.23
CA SER A 455 -16.66 43.64 45.94
C SER A 455 -17.72 42.55 45.73
N MET A 456 -18.41 42.25 46.84
CA MET A 456 -19.59 41.40 47.03
C MET A 456 -19.37 39.89 47.15
N HIS A 457 -18.76 39.51 48.27
CA HIS A 457 -19.30 38.40 49.05
C HIS A 457 -20.29 38.93 50.09
N THR A 458 -21.36 38.14 50.29
CA THR A 458 -22.28 38.05 51.44
C THR A 458 -23.71 38.45 51.13
N ILE A 459 -24.54 37.47 50.77
CA ILE A 459 -25.93 37.40 51.26
C ILE A 459 -26.11 36.01 51.86
N SER A 460 -26.12 35.99 53.18
CA SER A 460 -26.61 34.89 54.01
C SER A 460 -28.07 35.17 54.33
N VAL A 461 -28.96 34.20 54.14
CA VAL A 461 -30.28 34.18 54.76
C VAL A 461 -30.47 32.80 55.40
N MET A 462 -30.42 32.77 56.74
CA MET A 462 -30.96 31.70 57.58
C MET A 462 -32.49 31.78 57.56
N THR A 463 -33.24 30.68 57.50
CA THR A 463 -33.83 29.92 58.64
C THR A 463 -34.72 28.80 58.04
N ALA A 464 -35.00 27.62 58.60
CA ALA A 464 -34.70 26.97 59.87
C ALA A 464 -34.95 25.43 59.81
N ASN A 465 -34.27 24.71 60.71
CA ASN A 465 -34.62 23.46 61.43
C ASN A 465 -34.79 22.12 60.68
N HIS A 466 -33.85 21.20 60.88
CA HIS A 466 -33.97 20.14 61.90
C HIS A 466 -32.62 19.45 62.21
N SER A 467 -32.41 19.25 63.51
CA SER A 467 -31.30 18.54 64.18
C SER A 467 -31.32 17.04 63.92
N VAL A 468 -30.15 16.37 63.90
CA VAL A 468 -29.73 15.30 64.85
C VAL A 468 -28.30 14.79 64.50
N ASN A 469 -27.37 15.04 65.45
CA ASN A 469 -26.19 14.28 65.95
C ASN A 469 -25.16 13.63 64.98
N SER A 470 -23.89 14.09 64.97
CA SER A 470 -22.71 13.64 65.80
C SER A 470 -22.14 12.28 65.33
N THR A 471 -20.85 12.06 65.02
CA THR A 471 -19.61 12.33 65.80
C THR A 471 -18.32 12.27 64.93
N ALA A 472 -17.27 12.89 65.48
CA ALA A 472 -15.89 13.10 65.03
C ALA A 472 -15.01 11.88 64.67
N SER A 473 -13.94 12.10 63.87
CA SER A 473 -12.54 12.12 64.35
C SER A 473 -11.52 12.35 63.23
N ASP A 474 -10.51 13.15 63.58
CA ASP A 474 -9.32 13.53 62.82
C ASP A 474 -8.39 12.35 62.47
N ILE A 475 -7.52 12.55 61.47
CA ILE A 475 -6.04 12.47 61.59
C ILE A 475 -5.36 12.61 60.20
N GLU A 476 -4.41 13.55 60.13
CA GLU A 476 -3.44 13.78 59.07
C GLU A 476 -2.43 12.61 58.90
N GLY A 477 -1.86 12.43 57.69
CA GLY A 477 -0.62 11.64 57.55
C GLY A 477 -0.21 11.16 56.15
N LEU A 478 0.38 12.06 55.34
CA LEU A 478 1.67 11.95 54.64
C LEU A 478 2.12 10.67 53.85
N HIS A 479 2.73 10.95 52.67
CA HIS A 479 3.55 10.12 51.74
C HIS A 479 2.81 9.20 50.75
N GLY A 480 3.09 9.13 49.44
CA GLY A 480 4.10 9.74 48.57
C GLY A 480 4.19 8.86 47.31
N LYS A 481 3.84 9.37 46.12
CA LYS A 481 4.03 8.64 44.85
C LYS A 481 4.89 9.46 43.89
N LYS A 482 6.14 9.02 43.74
CA LYS A 482 7.12 9.49 42.74
C LYS A 482 6.65 9.06 41.34
N PHE A 483 6.41 10.02 40.44
CA PHE A 483 6.36 9.79 39.00
C PHE A 483 7.72 10.07 38.36
N LYS A 484 8.24 9.11 37.60
CA LYS A 484 9.51 9.20 36.85
C LYS A 484 9.31 10.10 35.63
N SER A 485 10.01 11.24 35.61
CA SER A 485 10.13 12.13 34.45
C SER A 485 11.12 11.56 33.42
N ARG A 486 10.72 11.55 32.14
CA ARG A 486 11.55 11.23 30.97
C ARG A 486 12.30 12.52 30.58
N ARG A 487 13.64 12.51 30.64
CA ARG A 487 14.49 13.64 30.21
C ARG A 487 14.48 13.76 28.68
N TYR A 488 14.13 14.94 28.18
CA TYR A 488 14.55 15.43 26.87
C TYR A 488 15.90 16.14 27.02
N ILE A 489 16.83 15.87 26.10
CA ILE A 489 18.12 16.54 26.01
C ILE A 489 17.90 17.84 25.24
N THR A 490 17.96 18.97 25.94
CA THR A 490 17.96 20.31 25.35
C THR A 490 19.40 20.79 25.31
N THR A 491 19.99 20.90 24.12
CA THR A 491 21.27 21.59 23.92
C THR A 491 20.99 23.03 23.53
N SER A 492 21.21 23.95 24.48
CA SER A 492 21.27 25.38 24.26
C SER A 492 22.64 25.76 23.70
N SER A 493 22.68 26.51 22.60
CA SER A 493 23.84 27.34 22.27
C SER A 493 23.37 28.65 21.66
N THR A 494 23.85 29.73 22.25
CA THR A 494 23.65 31.13 21.89
C THR A 494 24.46 31.51 20.64
N PRO A 495 24.05 32.55 19.89
CA PRO A 495 24.74 32.97 18.67
C PRO A 495 25.92 33.89 19.00
N SER A 496 27.09 33.62 18.42
CA SER A 496 28.17 34.59 18.32
C SER A 496 28.69 34.70 16.88
N THR A 497 29.24 35.87 16.62
CA THR A 497 29.37 36.63 15.38
C THR A 497 30.36 36.03 14.38
N SER A 498 30.07 36.15 13.08
CA SER A 498 31.02 35.88 11.98
C SER A 498 32.22 36.82 12.00
N PRO A 499 33.36 36.38 11.44
CA PRO A 499 33.93 37.10 10.30
C PRO A 499 34.33 36.20 9.12
N ALA A 500 34.56 36.85 7.98
CA ALA A 500 34.68 36.35 6.61
C ALA A 500 36.04 35.64 6.29
N PRO A 501 36.28 35.17 5.04
CA PRO A 501 36.99 33.92 4.75
C PRO A 501 38.51 34.05 4.57
N GLY A 502 39.25 33.05 5.05
CA GLY A 502 40.68 32.86 4.82
C GLY A 502 40.97 31.58 4.06
N ILE A 503 41.77 31.72 3.00
CA ILE A 503 42.37 30.69 2.16
C ILE A 503 43.40 29.89 2.98
N PHE A 504 43.39 28.55 2.94
CA PHE A 504 44.53 27.67 2.60
C PHE A 504 44.39 26.19 3.04
N HIS A 505 44.80 25.33 2.10
CA HIS A 505 45.43 24.00 2.20
C HIS A 505 44.68 22.75 2.69
N SER A 506 44.50 21.83 1.72
CA SER A 506 44.32 20.39 1.87
C SER A 506 45.54 19.70 2.51
N PRO A 507 45.33 18.58 3.22
CA PRO A 507 46.32 17.50 3.28
C PRO A 507 45.86 16.29 2.46
N SER A 508 46.77 15.90 1.56
CA SER A 508 46.88 14.61 0.88
C SER A 508 47.19 13.48 1.88
N VAL A 509 47.19 12.24 1.36
CA VAL A 509 47.72 10.97 1.91
C VAL A 509 46.65 10.10 2.60
N ALA A 510 46.42 8.83 2.27
CA ALA A 510 46.82 7.95 1.18
C ALA A 510 45.88 6.73 1.21
N SER A 511 45.59 6.16 0.03
CA SER A 511 45.03 4.81 -0.11
C SER A 511 46.07 3.75 0.29
N PRO A 512 45.61 2.55 0.64
CA PRO A 512 46.23 1.36 0.09
C PRO A 512 45.19 0.46 -0.59
N PHE A 513 45.31 0.35 -1.91
CA PHE A 513 44.92 -0.84 -2.68
C PHE A 513 45.97 -1.93 -2.38
N SER A 514 45.58 -3.15 -2.02
CA SER A 514 45.56 -4.36 -2.89
C SER A 514 45.81 -5.60 -2.00
N PRO A 515 45.66 -6.87 -2.47
CA PRO A 515 44.98 -7.38 -3.65
C PRO A 515 44.02 -8.57 -3.36
N PHE A 516 43.33 -8.98 -4.43
CA PHE A 516 42.69 -10.28 -4.63
C PHE A 516 43.49 -11.46 -4.06
N SER A 517 42.77 -12.39 -3.40
CA SER A 517 43.24 -13.76 -3.18
C SER A 517 42.18 -14.76 -3.64
N SER A 518 42.49 -15.43 -4.75
CA SER A 518 41.87 -16.64 -5.24
C SER A 518 42.21 -17.83 -4.34
N TYR A 519 41.22 -18.57 -3.83
CA TYR A 519 41.35 -19.99 -3.48
C TYR A 519 39.97 -20.63 -3.68
N ALA A 520 39.78 -21.42 -4.74
CA ALA A 520 40.17 -22.83 -4.86
C ALA A 520 39.18 -23.76 -4.15
N THR A 521 38.40 -24.43 -4.99
CA THR A 521 37.61 -25.62 -4.76
C THR A 521 38.34 -26.61 -3.83
N LYS A 522 37.74 -26.91 -2.68
CA LYS A 522 37.99 -28.16 -1.96
C LYS A 522 36.71 -28.98 -1.94
N VAL A 523 36.70 -29.97 -2.84
CA VAL A 523 35.87 -31.16 -2.74
C VAL A 523 36.18 -31.83 -1.42
N PHE A 524 35.20 -31.90 -0.52
CA PHE A 524 35.21 -32.84 0.58
C PHE A 524 34.24 -33.97 0.22
N LEU A 525 34.81 -35.11 -0.20
CA LEU A 525 34.12 -36.39 -0.08
C LEU A 525 34.07 -36.72 1.42
N SER A 526 32.88 -36.70 2.01
CA SER A 526 32.61 -37.47 3.22
C SER A 526 31.50 -38.47 2.93
N THR A 527 31.92 -39.70 2.70
CA THR A 527 31.10 -40.89 2.80
C THR A 527 30.60 -41.04 4.23
N SER A 528 29.28 -41.04 4.43
CA SER A 528 28.67 -41.59 5.65
C SER A 528 27.29 -42.13 5.33
N THR A 529 27.31 -43.43 5.01
CA THR A 529 26.41 -44.51 5.37
C THR A 529 24.96 -44.16 5.75
N ILE A 530 24.07 -44.61 4.88
CA ILE A 530 22.63 -44.76 5.07
C ILE A 530 22.34 -45.60 6.33
N SER A 531 21.55 -45.06 7.24
CA SER A 531 20.81 -45.85 8.24
C SER A 531 19.33 -45.65 8.02
N HIS A 532 18.71 -46.63 7.36
CA HIS A 532 17.26 -46.77 7.31
C HIS A 532 16.74 -47.04 8.72
N LYS A 533 15.91 -46.14 9.25
CA LYS A 533 14.96 -46.47 10.31
C LYS A 533 13.55 -46.19 9.81
N GLN A 534 12.89 -47.27 9.39
CA GLN A 534 11.44 -47.39 9.30
C GLN A 534 10.80 -46.93 10.62
N PHE A 535 9.85 -46.00 10.55
CA PHE A 535 8.86 -45.82 11.60
C PHE A 535 7.47 -46.07 11.03
N GLN A 536 6.82 -47.08 11.60
CA GLN A 536 5.46 -47.52 11.30
C GLN A 536 4.46 -46.46 11.79
N TRP A 537 3.46 -46.15 10.96
CA TRP A 537 2.29 -45.37 11.36
C TRP A 537 1.25 -46.33 11.96
N SER A 538 0.92 -46.16 13.25
CA SER A 538 -0.24 -46.81 13.86
C SER A 538 -1.52 -46.10 13.45
N THR A 539 -2.42 -46.89 12.87
CA THR A 539 -3.79 -46.54 12.49
C THR A 539 -4.69 -46.41 13.71
N HIS A 540 -5.36 -45.27 13.87
CA HIS A 540 -6.59 -45.18 14.66
C HIS A 540 -7.67 -44.41 13.88
N THR A 541 -8.67 -45.16 13.44
CA THR A 541 -9.99 -44.70 12.95
C THR A 541 -11.00 -44.61 14.14
N PRO A 542 -12.14 -43.93 13.97
CA PRO A 542 -12.68 -42.93 14.92
C PRO A 542 -13.92 -43.41 15.70
N PRO A 543 -14.49 -42.60 16.62
CA PRO A 543 -15.89 -42.72 16.99
C PRO A 543 -16.79 -41.86 16.08
N GLY A 544 -17.94 -42.45 15.71
CA GLY A 544 -18.96 -41.93 14.79
C GLY A 544 -19.93 -40.88 15.37
N PRO A 545 -21.08 -40.67 14.70
CA PRO A 545 -21.56 -39.34 14.33
C PRO A 545 -22.60 -38.74 15.29
N TRP A 546 -22.62 -37.40 15.35
CA TRP A 546 -23.74 -36.62 15.91
C TRP A 546 -24.57 -36.05 14.76
N SER A 547 -25.88 -36.26 14.82
CA SER A 547 -26.88 -35.82 13.84
C SER A 547 -26.99 -34.29 13.75
N PRO A 548 -27.23 -33.71 12.56
CA PRO A 548 -27.37 -32.27 12.35
C PRO A 548 -28.79 -31.78 12.65
N SER A 549 -28.90 -30.63 13.31
CA SER A 549 -30.14 -29.86 13.44
C SER A 549 -30.40 -29.05 12.16
N ILE A 550 -31.60 -29.19 11.62
CA ILE A 550 -32.12 -28.51 10.43
C ILE A 550 -32.37 -27.02 10.72
N PRO A 551 -31.92 -26.07 9.87
CA PRO A 551 -32.47 -24.72 9.83
C PRO A 551 -33.64 -24.62 8.82
N LEU A 552 -34.69 -23.92 9.23
CA LEU A 552 -35.89 -23.59 8.45
C LEU A 552 -35.61 -22.67 7.24
N PRO A 553 -36.49 -22.63 6.22
CA PRO A 553 -36.27 -21.89 4.97
C PRO A 553 -36.37 -20.37 5.15
N ILE A 554 -35.48 -19.63 4.48
CA ILE A 554 -35.52 -18.16 4.40
C ILE A 554 -36.37 -17.74 3.20
N ASP A 555 -37.27 -16.78 3.43
CA ASP A 555 -38.20 -16.17 2.49
C ASP A 555 -37.47 -15.44 1.34
N PRO A 556 -37.79 -15.73 0.05
CA PRO A 556 -37.15 -15.12 -1.11
C PRO A 556 -37.55 -13.65 -1.42
N ASN A 557 -38.33 -12.97 -0.57
CA ASN A 557 -38.80 -11.59 -0.84
C ASN A 557 -38.22 -10.48 0.05
N HIS A 558 -37.09 -10.70 0.73
CA HIS A 558 -36.48 -9.65 1.56
C HIS A 558 -35.37 -8.85 0.83
N ILE A 559 -35.70 -7.64 0.38
CA ILE A 559 -34.77 -6.67 -0.22
C ILE A 559 -34.21 -5.75 0.89
N PRO A 560 -32.89 -5.75 1.18
CA PRO A 560 -32.30 -4.77 2.09
C PRO A 560 -32.00 -3.43 1.39
N PRO A 561 -32.02 -2.30 2.11
CA PRO A 561 -31.97 -0.97 1.51
C PRO A 561 -30.57 -0.59 1.00
N ILE A 562 -30.56 0.05 -0.17
CA ILE A 562 -29.38 0.59 -0.85
C ILE A 562 -28.86 1.82 -0.08
N HIS A 563 -27.70 1.70 0.54
CA HIS A 563 -26.99 2.84 1.12
C HIS A 563 -26.08 3.49 0.06
N ARG A 564 -26.51 4.64 -0.45
CA ARG A 564 -25.74 5.54 -1.33
C ARG A 564 -24.52 6.06 -0.57
N GLN A 565 -23.31 5.62 -0.93
CA GLN A 565 -22.07 6.28 -0.49
C GLN A 565 -21.72 7.41 -1.45
N THR A 566 -21.74 8.63 -0.92
CA THR A 566 -21.31 9.85 -1.59
C THR A 566 -19.79 9.87 -1.70
N SER A 567 -19.28 9.83 -2.93
CA SER A 567 -17.86 10.07 -3.25
C SER A 567 -17.49 11.50 -2.87
N ARG A 568 -16.57 11.65 -1.89
CA ARG A 568 -15.94 12.93 -1.59
C ARG A 568 -14.71 13.10 -2.49
N HIS A 569 -14.82 13.99 -3.46
CA HIS A 569 -13.70 14.54 -4.21
C HIS A 569 -12.65 15.15 -3.25
N SER A 570 -11.40 14.72 -3.40
CA SER A 570 -10.23 15.40 -2.81
C SER A 570 -9.43 16.02 -3.95
N THR A 571 -9.60 17.33 -4.11
CA THR A 571 -8.81 18.20 -4.98
C THR A 571 -7.48 18.48 -4.29
N TYR A 572 -6.35 18.15 -4.92
CA TYR A 572 -5.02 18.59 -4.47
C TYR A 572 -4.49 19.70 -5.38
N PRO A 573 -3.98 20.81 -4.81
CA PRO A 573 -3.36 21.88 -5.56
C PRO A 573 -1.83 21.71 -5.67
N ASN A 574 -1.29 22.41 -6.68
CA ASN A 574 0.10 22.85 -6.88
C ASN A 574 1.00 22.00 -7.78
N GLN A 575 0.99 22.41 -9.05
CA GLN A 575 2.17 22.53 -9.90
C GLN A 575 3.14 23.56 -9.29
N HIS A 576 4.41 23.19 -9.13
CA HIS A 576 5.51 24.15 -9.05
C HIS A 576 6.47 23.82 -10.20
N MET A 577 6.44 24.65 -11.24
CA MET A 577 7.43 24.67 -12.31
C MET A 577 8.78 25.12 -11.73
N ASN A 578 9.81 24.29 -11.88
CA ASN A 578 11.19 24.77 -11.91
C ASN A 578 11.58 25.02 -13.36
N LYS A 579 11.76 26.28 -13.73
CA LYS A 579 12.43 26.71 -14.96
C LYS A 579 13.90 26.29 -14.87
N TYR A 580 14.35 25.46 -15.81
CA TYR A 580 15.76 25.36 -16.18
C TYR A 580 15.89 25.91 -17.60
N GLU A 581 16.70 26.96 -17.74
CA GLU A 581 17.09 27.52 -19.04
C GLU A 581 18.02 26.53 -19.76
N GLY A 582 17.57 26.04 -20.91
CA GLY A 582 18.34 25.15 -21.78
C GLY A 582 18.97 25.94 -22.92
N GLN A 583 20.29 25.96 -22.95
CA GLN A 583 21.11 26.41 -24.08
C GLN A 583 20.92 25.50 -25.30
N SER A 584 20.97 26.12 -26.48
CA SER A 584 21.01 25.53 -27.81
C SER A 584 22.17 24.52 -27.95
N GLY A 585 21.87 23.30 -28.39
CA GLY A 585 22.86 22.25 -28.63
C GLY A 585 22.41 21.26 -29.72
N HIS A 586 23.19 21.25 -30.80
CA HIS A 586 23.09 20.44 -32.02
C HIS A 586 22.90 18.93 -31.76
N VAL A 587 21.97 18.27 -32.47
CA VAL A 587 21.79 16.80 -32.44
C VAL A 587 22.56 16.16 -33.61
N PRO A 588 23.48 15.20 -33.37
CA PRO A 588 24.03 14.35 -34.43
C PRO A 588 23.15 13.12 -34.65
N SER A 589 22.96 12.78 -35.94
CA SER A 589 22.28 11.56 -36.39
C SER A 589 23.10 10.32 -36.05
N TYR A 590 22.52 9.39 -35.30
CA TYR A 590 23.06 8.04 -35.11
C TYR A 590 22.12 7.02 -35.74
N HIS A 591 22.63 6.32 -36.75
CA HIS A 591 22.01 5.12 -37.30
C HIS A 591 22.00 4.00 -36.23
N ALA A 592 20.80 3.56 -35.84
CA ALA A 592 20.62 2.45 -34.91
C ALA A 592 20.81 1.11 -35.64
N ASN A 593 21.94 0.44 -35.38
CA ASN A 593 22.11 -0.97 -35.63
C ASN A 593 21.36 -1.73 -34.51
N THR A 594 20.34 -2.50 -34.86
CA THR A 594 19.55 -3.32 -33.94
C THR A 594 20.36 -4.51 -33.43
N GLN A 595 20.94 -4.40 -32.23
CA GLN A 595 21.33 -5.55 -31.42
C GLN A 595 20.08 -6.15 -30.76
N THR A 596 19.90 -7.46 -30.93
CA THR A 596 18.77 -8.25 -30.44
C THR A 596 18.72 -8.31 -28.91
N HIS A 597 17.66 -7.76 -28.31
CA HIS A 597 17.31 -7.97 -26.91
C HIS A 597 17.03 -9.45 -26.62
N PRO A 598 17.39 -9.99 -25.44
CA PRO A 598 17.11 -11.39 -25.09
C PRO A 598 15.63 -11.71 -24.80
N TYR A 599 14.78 -10.68 -24.70
CA TYR A 599 13.32 -10.81 -24.60
C TYR A 599 12.65 -9.79 -25.55
N PRO A 600 12.73 -10.01 -26.88
CA PRO A 600 12.25 -9.04 -27.84
C PRO A 600 10.73 -9.07 -28.06
N HIS A 601 10.00 -9.92 -27.33
CA HIS A 601 8.58 -10.16 -27.59
C HIS A 601 7.69 -9.34 -26.65
N PRO A 602 6.90 -8.37 -27.16
CA PRO A 602 5.65 -8.04 -26.49
C PRO A 602 4.84 -9.33 -26.56
N TYR A 603 4.67 -10.05 -25.45
CA TYR A 603 3.92 -11.32 -25.37
C TYR A 603 2.71 -11.27 -26.32
N PRO A 604 2.74 -11.94 -27.49
CA PRO A 604 1.62 -11.83 -28.41
C PRO A 604 0.94 -13.21 -28.41
N TYR A 605 -0.34 -13.33 -28.09
CA TYR A 605 -1.35 -13.24 -29.15
C TYR A 605 -0.74 -12.85 -30.49
N THR A 606 -0.10 -13.82 -31.15
CA THR A 606 0.42 -13.65 -32.50
C THR A 606 -0.72 -13.19 -33.39
N THR A 607 -0.58 -12.01 -34.00
CA THR A 607 -1.25 -11.73 -35.26
C THR A 607 -0.98 -12.92 -36.19
N ARG A 608 -2.04 -13.63 -36.57
CA ARG A 608 -2.01 -14.70 -37.57
C ARG A 608 -1.13 -14.24 -38.74
N PRO A 609 -0.20 -15.06 -39.27
CA PRO A 609 0.62 -14.62 -40.39
C PRO A 609 -0.30 -14.23 -41.55
N ASP A 610 -0.12 -13.01 -42.05
CA ASP A 610 -0.78 -12.55 -43.26
C ASP A 610 -0.52 -13.56 -44.39
N SER A 611 -1.60 -14.09 -44.95
CA SER A 611 -1.58 -15.04 -46.06
C SER A 611 -1.15 -14.41 -47.40
N ASN A 612 -0.47 -13.25 -47.38
CA ASN A 612 -0.10 -12.47 -48.57
C ASN A 612 1.40 -12.16 -48.72
N SER A 613 2.31 -12.83 -47.99
CA SER A 613 3.76 -12.64 -48.20
C SER A 613 4.42 -13.61 -49.20
N LEU A 614 3.64 -14.29 -50.03
CA LEU A 614 4.14 -14.95 -51.24
C LEU A 614 3.90 -14.01 -52.44
N TYR A 615 4.74 -12.99 -52.62
CA TYR A 615 5.14 -12.42 -53.91
C TYR A 615 6.02 -11.18 -53.68
N ARG A 616 7.33 -11.38 -53.60
CA ARG A 616 8.36 -10.55 -54.24
C ARG A 616 9.72 -11.22 -54.07
N GLN A 617 10.20 -11.79 -55.18
CA GLN A 617 11.63 -11.95 -55.44
C GLN A 617 12.27 -10.58 -55.64
#